data_AF-A0A7C9DVY2-F1
#
_entry.id   AF-A0A7C9DVY2-F1
#
_cell.length_a   1.000
_cell.length_b   1.000
_cell.length_c   1.000
_cell.angle_alpha   90.00
_cell.angle_beta   90.00
_cell.angle_gamma   90.00
#
_symmetry.space_group_name_H-M   'P 1'
#
loop_
_entity.id
_entity.type
_entity.pdbx_description
1 polymer ?
#
loop_
_entity_poly.entity_id
_entity_poly.type
_entity_poly.pdbx_seq_one_letter_code
_entity_poly.pdbx_strand_id
1 'polypeptide(L)'
;ADLNNAPNNGFNFVRSNRRTVEFYKFWVSSRWKYPRLHEQNVFNKIKHSSYVKKIGVSFRFLDTDYFGGFCSPSKDFNKVCTMHANCCKGLEKKIADLNAILEDW
;
A
#
# COMPACT_ATOMS: atom_id res chain seq x y z
N ALA A 1 13.37 -3.58 -7.56
CA ALA A 1 12.64 -2.39 -7.07
C ALA A 1 13.48 -1.75 -5.98
N ASP A 2 13.50 -0.42 -5.90
CA ASP A 2 14.23 0.29 -4.86
C ASP A 2 13.52 0.12 -3.49
N LEU A 3 14.11 -0.66 -2.60
CA LEU A 3 13.57 -0.91 -1.25
C LEU A 3 13.50 0.34 -0.38
N ASN A 4 14.22 1.42 -0.74
CA ASN A 4 14.18 2.67 0.00
C ASN A 4 12.88 3.45 -0.24
N ASN A 5 12.12 3.14 -1.31
CA ASN A 5 10.81 3.73 -1.56
C ASN A 5 9.89 3.50 -0.35
N ALA A 6 9.16 4.53 0.10
CA ALA A 6 8.21 4.47 1.21
C ALA A 6 6.77 4.35 0.69
N PRO A 7 6.33 3.17 0.21
CA PRO A 7 5.05 3.02 -0.47
C PRO A 7 3.86 3.18 0.47
N ASN A 8 2.70 3.42 -0.14
CA ASN A 8 1.40 3.17 0.47
C ASN A 8 1.09 1.66 0.47
N ASN A 9 0.30 1.19 1.44
CA ASN A 9 -0.15 -0.20 1.54
C ASN A 9 -1.64 -0.38 1.20
N GLY A 10 -2.30 0.61 0.60
CA GLY A 10 -3.73 0.57 0.25
C GLY A 10 -4.11 -0.42 -0.84
N PHE A 11 -3.15 -0.82 -1.69
CA PHE A 11 -3.32 -1.87 -2.68
C PHE A 11 -2.11 -2.80 -2.68
N ASN A 12 -2.33 -4.10 -2.50
CA ASN A 12 -1.28 -5.11 -2.50
C ASN A 12 -1.73 -6.33 -3.31
N PHE A 13 -0.84 -6.84 -4.15
CA PHE A 13 -1.00 -8.15 -4.79
C PHE A 13 0.08 -9.09 -4.26
N VAL A 14 -0.33 -10.25 -3.74
CA VAL A 14 0.59 -11.24 -3.17
C VAL A 14 0.14 -12.64 -3.55
N ARG A 15 1.03 -13.39 -4.21
CA ARG A 15 0.82 -14.82 -4.45
C ARG A 15 1.12 -15.61 -3.18
N SER A 16 0.17 -16.44 -2.76
CA SER A 16 0.36 -17.32 -1.59
C SER A 16 1.46 -18.35 -1.85
N ASN A 17 2.46 -18.37 -0.97
CA ASN A 17 3.50 -19.37 -0.90
C ASN A 17 4.15 -19.33 0.50
N ARG A 18 5.04 -20.28 0.79
CA ARG A 18 5.69 -20.37 2.10
C ARG A 18 6.38 -19.08 2.53
N ARG A 19 7.07 -18.36 1.63
CA ARG A 19 7.80 -17.13 1.96
C ARG A 19 6.85 -15.97 2.26
N THR A 20 5.81 -15.81 1.44
CA THR A 20 4.83 -14.72 1.62
C THR A 20 3.95 -14.94 2.86
N VAL A 21 3.56 -16.18 3.15
CA VAL A 21 2.86 -16.52 4.40
C VAL A 21 3.70 -16.17 5.63
N GLU A 22 4.98 -16.57 5.66
CA GLU A 22 5.88 -16.24 6.76
C GLU A 22 6.13 -14.72 6.88
N PHE A 23 6.26 -14.02 5.75
CA PHE A 23 6.35 -12.55 5.76
C PHE A 23 5.13 -11.89 6.39
N TYR A 24 3.90 -12.31 6.03
CA TYR A 24 2.68 -11.72 6.60
C TYR A 24 2.54 -11.99 8.09
N LYS A 25 2.88 -13.20 8.56
CA LYS A 25 2.94 -13.51 10.01
C LYS A 25 3.90 -12.56 10.73
N PHE A 26 5.09 -12.35 10.18
CA PHE A 26 6.08 -11.43 10.72
C PHE A 26 5.62 -9.96 10.70
N TRP A 27 4.98 -9.52 9.62
CA TRP A 27 4.47 -8.16 9.52
C TRP A 27 3.34 -7.90 10.54
N VAL A 28 2.39 -8.84 10.66
CA VAL A 28 1.30 -8.78 11.64
C VAL A 28 1.82 -8.78 13.08
N SER A 29 2.77 -9.66 13.40
CA SER A 29 3.34 -9.74 14.75
C SER A 29 4.20 -8.52 15.10
N SER A 30 4.78 -7.85 14.10
CA SER A 30 5.56 -6.62 14.30
C SER A 30 4.74 -5.46 14.90
N ARG A 31 3.40 -5.53 14.88
CA ARG A 31 2.54 -4.56 15.58
C ARG A 31 2.80 -4.51 17.09
N TRP A 32 3.23 -5.62 17.70
CA TRP A 32 3.62 -5.66 19.11
C TRP A 32 4.89 -4.85 19.40
N LYS A 33 5.83 -4.83 18.45
CA LYS A 33 7.08 -4.06 18.56
C LYS A 33 6.86 -2.57 18.27
N TYR A 34 5.88 -2.25 17.43
CA TYR A 34 5.57 -0.89 17.00
C TYR A 34 4.12 -0.53 17.33
N PRO A 35 3.77 -0.44 18.63
CA PRO A 35 2.42 -0.09 19.03
C PRO A 35 2.08 1.30 18.51
N ARG A 36 0.80 1.50 18.14
CA ARG A 36 0.25 2.77 17.63
C ARG A 36 0.73 3.19 16.24
N LEU A 37 1.60 2.43 15.57
CA LEU A 37 1.93 2.69 14.17
C LEU A 37 0.92 2.03 13.23
N HIS A 38 0.48 2.80 12.23
CA HIS A 38 -0.30 2.28 11.10
C HIS A 38 0.49 1.20 10.33
N GLU A 39 -0.20 0.21 9.75
CA GLU A 39 0.42 -0.96 9.09
C GLU A 39 1.47 -0.58 8.03
N GLN A 40 1.23 0.48 7.26
CA GLN A 40 2.16 1.01 6.25
C GLN A 40 3.48 1.45 6.89
N ASN A 41 3.41 2.12 8.04
CA ASN A 41 4.58 2.60 8.75
C ASN A 41 5.35 1.43 9.37
N VAL A 42 4.64 0.43 9.88
CA VAL A 42 5.25 -0.83 10.33
C VAL A 42 6.00 -1.52 9.18
N PHE A 43 5.38 -1.63 8.00
CA PHE A 43 6.01 -2.19 6.81
C PHE A 43 7.33 -1.48 6.48
N ASN A 44 7.30 -0.15 6.44
CA ASN A 44 8.47 0.67 6.16
C ASN A 44 9.60 0.47 7.19
N LYS A 45 9.29 0.16 8.46
CA LYS A 45 10.28 -0.16 9.49
C LYS A 45 10.89 -1.56 9.32
N ILE A 46 10.15 -2.54 8.79
CA ILE A 46 10.58 -3.95 8.80
C ILE A 46 11.06 -4.48 7.45
N LYS A 47 10.76 -3.80 6.33
CA LYS A 47 11.09 -4.26 4.97
C LYS A 47 12.60 -4.47 4.72
N HIS A 48 13.48 -3.87 5.52
CA HIS A 48 14.94 -4.07 5.47
C HIS A 48 15.48 -5.05 6.51
N SER A 49 14.62 -5.64 7.34
CA SER A 49 15.07 -6.50 8.45
C SER A 49 15.84 -7.72 7.95
N SER A 50 16.78 -8.19 8.77
CA SER A 50 17.52 -9.43 8.50
C SER A 50 16.59 -10.63 8.31
N TYR A 51 15.44 -10.66 8.99
CA TYR A 51 14.42 -11.69 8.80
C TYR A 51 13.82 -11.67 7.39
N VAL A 52 13.46 -10.49 6.88
CA VAL A 52 12.94 -10.31 5.51
C VAL A 52 13.98 -10.77 4.46
N LYS A 53 15.26 -10.45 4.68
CA LYS A 53 16.36 -10.96 3.84
C LYS A 53 16.48 -12.48 3.93
N LYS A 54 16.39 -13.06 5.13
CA LYS A 54 16.49 -14.51 5.38
C LYS A 54 15.38 -15.31 4.71
N ILE A 55 14.13 -14.83 4.75
CA ILE A 55 13.00 -15.53 4.10
C ILE A 55 12.99 -15.36 2.58
N GLY A 56 13.76 -14.40 2.04
CA GLY A 56 13.94 -14.21 0.60
C GLY A 56 12.68 -13.75 -0.12
N VAL A 57 11.86 -12.91 0.53
CA VAL A 57 10.72 -12.25 -0.14
C VAL A 57 11.23 -11.03 -0.91
N SER A 58 10.74 -10.86 -2.14
CA SER A 58 11.04 -9.72 -2.99
C SER A 58 9.84 -8.78 -3.06
N PHE A 59 10.10 -7.47 -3.08
CA PHE A 59 9.06 -6.45 -3.25
C PHE A 59 9.13 -5.82 -4.63
N ARG A 60 7.96 -5.53 -5.19
CA ARG A 60 7.79 -4.65 -6.34
C ARG A 60 6.83 -3.55 -5.91
N PHE A 61 7.28 -2.31 -6.03
CA PHE A 61 6.44 -1.14 -5.82
C PHE A 61 5.79 -0.77 -7.15
N LEU A 62 4.51 -0.41 -7.09
CA LEU A 62 3.73 -0.03 -8.25
C LEU A 62 3.95 1.45 -8.55
N ASP A 63 3.93 1.79 -9.83
CA ASP A 63 4.15 3.16 -10.31
C ASP A 63 2.89 3.99 -10.05
N THR A 64 3.05 5.12 -9.38
CA THR A 64 1.94 6.01 -9.02
C THR A 64 1.29 6.67 -10.23
N ASP A 65 1.89 6.62 -11.42
CA ASP A 65 1.24 7.11 -12.65
C ASP A 65 -0.08 6.36 -12.96
N TYR A 66 -0.21 5.11 -12.52
CA TYR A 66 -1.43 4.29 -12.70
C TYR A 66 -2.34 4.28 -11.47
N PHE A 67 -1.94 4.94 -10.37
CA PHE A 67 -2.66 4.95 -9.10
C PHE A 67 -2.91 6.38 -8.64
N GLY A 68 -4.14 6.86 -8.76
CA GLY A 68 -4.53 8.18 -8.28
C GLY A 68 -5.12 8.17 -6.87
N GLY A 69 -5.07 9.31 -6.20
CA GLY A 69 -5.80 9.53 -4.94
C GLY A 69 -6.22 10.99 -4.77
N PHE A 70 -7.26 11.25 -4.00
CA PHE A 70 -7.82 12.62 -3.88
C PHE A 70 -6.83 13.64 -3.30
N CYS A 71 -5.95 13.23 -2.39
CA CYS A 71 -4.88 14.05 -1.80
C CYS A 71 -3.51 13.82 -2.45
N SER A 72 -3.45 13.00 -3.50
CA SER A 72 -2.25 12.75 -4.29
C SER A 72 -2.69 12.51 -5.72
N PRO A 73 -3.26 13.54 -6.37
CA PRO A 73 -3.81 13.40 -7.71
C PRO A 73 -2.70 13.01 -8.70
N SER A 74 -3.04 12.13 -9.64
CA SER A 74 -2.13 11.77 -10.73
C SER A 74 -1.86 12.99 -11.61
N LYS A 75 -0.67 13.04 -12.22
CA LYS A 75 -0.33 14.07 -13.22
C LYS A 75 -1.09 13.87 -14.53
N ASP A 76 -1.46 12.63 -14.83
CA ASP A 76 -2.18 12.24 -16.04
C ASP A 76 -3.30 11.29 -15.66
N PHE A 77 -4.53 11.81 -15.62
CA PHE A 77 -5.71 11.05 -15.23
C PHE A 77 -6.02 9.91 -16.22
N ASN A 78 -5.68 10.08 -17.50
CA ASN A 78 -5.95 9.07 -18.54
C ASN A 78 -5.14 7.77 -18.36
N LYS A 79 -4.06 7.81 -17.57
CA LYS A 79 -3.27 6.62 -17.24
C LYS A 79 -3.73 5.93 -15.96
N VAL A 80 -4.54 6.59 -15.15
CA VAL A 80 -5.01 6.03 -13.89
C VAL A 80 -5.80 4.76 -14.19
N CYS A 81 -5.51 3.70 -13.44
CA CYS A 81 -6.21 2.41 -13.49
C CYS A 81 -6.85 2.06 -12.14
N THR A 82 -6.49 2.77 -11.06
CA THR A 82 -7.00 2.55 -9.72
C THR A 82 -7.06 3.87 -8.96
N MET A 83 -8.22 4.15 -8.34
CA MET A 83 -8.41 5.33 -7.49
C MET A 83 -8.52 4.97 -6.01
N HIS A 84 -7.83 5.75 -5.19
CA HIS A 84 -7.75 5.52 -3.75
C HIS A 84 -8.34 6.68 -2.93
N ALA A 85 -9.34 6.35 -2.11
CA ALA A 85 -10.02 7.29 -1.22
C ALA A 85 -9.43 7.35 0.21
N ASN A 86 -8.10 7.29 0.33
CA ASN A 86 -7.43 7.14 1.64
C ASN A 86 -7.54 8.34 2.56
N CYS A 87 -7.52 9.56 2.03
CA CYS A 87 -7.56 10.80 2.80
C CYS A 87 -8.96 11.37 2.99
N CYS A 88 -9.97 10.79 2.35
CA CYS A 88 -11.36 11.15 2.57
C CYS A 88 -11.80 10.60 3.93
N LYS A 89 -12.30 11.48 4.81
CA LYS A 89 -12.79 11.10 6.14
C LYS A 89 -14.28 10.77 6.06
N GLY A 90 -14.67 9.63 6.64
CA GLY A 90 -16.05 9.14 6.63
C GLY A 90 -16.38 8.30 5.39
N LEU A 91 -17.28 7.32 5.56
CA LEU A 91 -17.66 6.39 4.50
C LEU A 91 -18.48 7.09 3.40
N GLU A 92 -19.46 7.92 3.78
CA GLU A 92 -20.33 8.64 2.85
C GLU A 92 -19.53 9.51 1.89
N LYS A 93 -18.60 10.30 2.43
CA LYS A 93 -17.71 11.15 1.63
C LYS A 93 -16.84 10.33 0.68
N LYS A 94 -16.29 9.20 1.13
CA LYS A 94 -15.52 8.29 0.26
C LYS A 94 -16.35 7.80 -0.93
N ILE A 95 -17.61 7.41 -0.69
CA ILE A 95 -18.51 6.92 -1.73
C ILE A 95 -18.85 8.05 -2.71
N ALA A 96 -19.21 9.23 -2.20
CA ALA A 96 -19.54 10.39 -3.04
C ALA A 96 -18.36 10.80 -3.93
N ASP A 97 -17.16 10.94 -3.35
CA ASP A 97 -15.95 11.33 -4.09
C ASP A 97 -15.57 10.27 -5.15
N LEU A 98 -15.73 8.97 -4.84
CA LEU A 98 -15.46 7.89 -5.80
C LEU A 98 -16.49 7.85 -6.94
N ASN A 99 -17.77 8.07 -6.65
CA ASN A 99 -18.81 8.14 -7.69
C ASN A 99 -18.57 9.31 -8.64
N ALA A 100 -18.22 10.49 -8.12
CA ALA A 100 -17.90 11.65 -8.95
C ALA A 100 -16.73 11.37 -9.92
N ILE A 101 -15.68 10.70 -9.43
CA ILE A 101 -14.57 10.32 -10.31
C ILE A 101 -14.97 9.28 -11.35
N LEU A 102 -15.86 8.34 -11.01
CA LEU A 102 -16.35 7.36 -11.98
C LEU A 102 -17.21 7.99 -13.09
N GLU A 103 -17.88 9.11 -12.83
CA GLU A 103 -18.64 9.85 -13.85
C GLU A 103 -17.72 10.57 -14.86
N ASP A 104 -16.55 11.04 -14.40
CA ASP A 104 -15.56 11.76 -15.21
C ASP A 104 -14.55 10.85 -15.95
N TRP A 105 -14.53 9.56 -15.63
CA TRP A 105 -13.54 8.57 -16.13
C TRP A 105 -13.99 7.86 -17.40
#